data_AF-A0A976E0U2-F1
#
_entry.id   AF-A0A976E0U2-F1
#
_cell.length_a   1.000
_cell.length_b   1.000
_cell.length_c   1.000
_cell.angle_alpha   90.00
_cell.angle_beta   90.00
_cell.angle_gamma   90.00
#
_symmetry.space_group_name_H-M   'P 1'
#
loop_
_entity.id
_entity.type
_entity.pdbx_description
1 polymer ?
#
loop_
_entity_poly.entity_id
_entity_poly.type
_entity_poly.pdbx_seq_one_letter_code
_entity_poly.pdbx_strand_id
1 'polypeptide(L)'
;ADVRRMLATMRAEVFAARAIALSCAVAVDMATATGSADWQARAAFLTPIAKAHGTDIGCEVAHLGVQIHGGMGFIEETGAAQFSRDARITPIYEGTNGIQAMDLVARKMADGGDAAFRLIDEVQRDAEAARVTLPDLAGDLWQAAEALREATEALLAQPLNDRFAGAVPYLRGFARILGGHAHLKAALADPAREPLARVMIRRILPEHLALFAQAREGAAGLYALGLGDLAA
;
A
#
# COMPACT_ATOMS: atom_id res chain seq x y z
N ALA A 1 21.29 -16.03 2.72
CA ALA A 1 20.21 -15.61 1.81
C ALA A 1 19.12 -14.83 2.55
N ASP A 2 18.63 -15.32 3.70
CA ASP A 2 17.51 -14.71 4.42
C ASP A 2 17.74 -13.26 4.90
N VAL A 3 18.87 -12.95 5.54
CA VAL A 3 19.19 -11.56 5.94
C VAL A 3 19.17 -10.60 4.73
N ARG A 4 19.64 -11.03 3.56
CA ARG A 4 19.61 -10.23 2.33
C ARG A 4 18.16 -10.02 1.86
N ARG A 5 17.29 -11.03 1.98
CA ARG A 5 15.85 -10.90 1.71
C ARG A 5 15.24 -9.85 2.63
N MET A 6 15.47 -9.93 3.95
CA MET A 6 14.94 -8.95 4.92
C MET A 6 15.40 -7.53 4.62
N LEU A 7 16.71 -7.31 4.41
CA LEU A 7 17.25 -5.98 4.08
C LEU A 7 16.71 -5.45 2.75
N ALA A 8 16.55 -6.30 1.74
CA ALA A 8 15.98 -5.91 0.45
C ALA A 8 14.49 -5.55 0.58
N THR A 9 13.71 -6.31 1.36
CA THR A 9 12.33 -5.99 1.69
C THR A 9 12.24 -4.65 2.40
N MET A 10 13.00 -4.44 3.47
CA MET A 10 13.03 -3.15 4.18
C MET A 10 13.31 -1.98 3.23
N ARG A 11 14.31 -2.12 2.35
CA ARG A 11 14.68 -1.06 1.41
C ARG A 11 13.59 -0.80 0.36
N ALA A 12 12.95 -1.85 -0.15
CA ALA A 12 11.89 -1.73 -1.15
C ALA A 12 10.64 -1.05 -0.56
N GLU A 13 10.24 -1.47 0.65
CA GLU A 13 9.07 -0.95 1.35
C GLU A 13 9.27 0.51 1.80
N VAL A 14 10.42 0.84 2.38
CA VAL A 14 10.75 2.22 2.78
C VAL A 14 10.74 3.15 1.56
N PHE A 15 11.23 2.68 0.41
CA PHE A 15 11.17 3.45 -0.83
C PHE A 15 9.71 3.67 -1.28
N ALA A 16 8.88 2.61 -1.28
CA ALA A 16 7.48 2.69 -1.68
C ALA A 16 6.68 3.64 -0.77
N ALA A 17 6.79 3.47 0.55
CA ALA A 17 6.13 4.33 1.53
C ALA A 17 6.54 5.80 1.37
N ARG A 18 7.83 6.08 1.19
CA ARG A 18 8.32 7.44 0.94
C ARG A 18 7.78 8.02 -0.37
N ALA A 19 7.76 7.24 -1.45
CA ALA A 19 7.26 7.70 -2.74
C ALA A 19 5.76 8.03 -2.69
N ILE A 20 4.95 7.21 -2.02
CA ILE A 20 3.53 7.45 -1.82
C ILE A 20 3.30 8.71 -0.97
N ALA A 21 4.05 8.88 0.13
CA ALA A 21 3.96 10.07 0.97
C ALA A 21 4.34 11.35 0.20
N LEU A 22 5.41 11.33 -0.59
CA LEU A 22 5.81 12.46 -1.44
C LEU A 22 4.79 12.73 -2.54
N SER A 23 4.21 11.70 -3.16
CA SER A 23 3.13 11.88 -4.14
C SER A 23 1.88 12.51 -3.50
N CYS A 24 1.58 12.16 -2.25
CA CYS A 24 0.50 12.80 -1.50
C CYS A 24 0.82 14.26 -1.20
N ALA A 25 2.04 14.57 -0.75
CA ALA A 25 2.47 15.94 -0.47
C ALA A 25 2.39 16.82 -1.74
N VAL A 26 2.89 16.33 -2.88
CA VAL A 26 2.75 17.03 -4.18
C VAL A 26 1.28 17.29 -4.51
N ALA A 27 0.39 16.32 -4.29
CA ALA A 27 -1.03 16.52 -4.55
C ALA A 27 -1.66 17.59 -3.64
N VAL A 28 -1.28 17.63 -2.36
CA VAL A 28 -1.72 18.66 -1.39
C VAL A 28 -1.22 20.05 -1.78
N ASP A 29 0.06 20.17 -2.14
CA ASP A 29 0.65 21.44 -2.54
C ASP A 29 0.02 21.95 -3.83
N MET A 30 -0.18 21.07 -4.82
CA MET A 30 -0.84 21.42 -6.09
C MET A 30 -2.32 21.78 -5.89
N ALA A 31 -3.02 21.10 -4.98
CA ALA A 31 -4.40 21.44 -4.63
C ALA A 31 -4.49 22.86 -4.05
N THR A 32 -3.57 23.20 -3.15
CA THR A 32 -3.49 24.55 -2.55
C THR A 32 -3.10 25.61 -3.58
N ALA A 33 -2.07 25.34 -4.40
CA ALA A 33 -1.52 26.31 -5.34
C ALA A 33 -2.44 26.60 -6.53
N THR A 34 -3.21 25.60 -6.98
CA THR A 34 -4.01 25.72 -8.21
C THR A 34 -5.52 25.81 -7.97
N GLY A 35 -6.00 25.39 -6.80
CA GLY A 35 -7.44 25.25 -6.54
C GLY A 35 -8.13 24.17 -7.39
N SER A 36 -7.37 23.32 -8.09
CA SER A 36 -7.91 22.28 -8.97
C SER A 36 -8.62 21.18 -8.19
N ALA A 37 -9.85 20.88 -8.59
CA ALA A 37 -10.63 19.76 -8.05
C ALA A 37 -9.93 18.41 -8.23
N ASP A 38 -9.16 18.24 -9.32
CA ASP A 38 -8.42 17.00 -9.58
C ASP A 38 -7.29 16.79 -8.58
N TRP A 39 -6.53 17.86 -8.28
CA TRP A 39 -5.48 17.79 -7.27
C TRP A 39 -6.05 17.58 -5.87
N GLN A 40 -7.19 18.21 -5.56
CA GLN A 40 -7.91 18.00 -4.30
C GLN A 40 -8.38 16.55 -4.15
N ALA A 41 -8.98 15.96 -5.19
CA ALA A 41 -9.41 14.57 -5.18
C ALA A 41 -8.22 13.61 -5.02
N ARG A 42 -7.13 13.82 -5.77
CA ARG A 42 -5.90 13.03 -5.64
C ARG A 42 -5.31 13.11 -4.23
N ALA A 43 -5.21 14.32 -3.66
CA ALA A 43 -4.71 14.51 -2.30
C ALA A 43 -5.60 13.77 -1.28
N ALA A 44 -6.91 13.94 -1.39
CA ALA A 44 -7.87 13.30 -0.51
C ALA A 44 -7.80 11.77 -0.58
N PHE A 45 -7.57 11.21 -1.76
CA PHE A 45 -7.48 9.77 -1.98
C PHE A 45 -6.14 9.18 -1.49
N LEU A 46 -5.02 9.85 -1.76
CA LEU A 46 -3.69 9.38 -1.33
C LEU A 46 -3.45 9.53 0.17
N THR A 47 -4.12 10.46 0.85
CA THR A 47 -3.93 10.74 2.29
C THR A 47 -4.11 9.49 3.17
N PRO A 48 -5.25 8.76 3.15
CA PRO A 48 -5.42 7.56 3.97
C PRO A 48 -4.44 6.44 3.60
N ILE A 49 -4.08 6.32 2.31
CA ILE A 49 -3.10 5.33 1.83
C ILE A 49 -1.71 5.66 2.41
N ALA A 50 -1.25 6.91 2.28
CA ALA A 50 0.04 7.35 2.79
C ALA A 50 0.14 7.14 4.31
N LYS A 51 -0.93 7.46 5.05
CA LYS A 51 -1.01 7.25 6.50
C LYS A 51 -0.94 5.77 6.84
N ALA A 52 -1.88 4.96 6.37
CA ALA A 52 -1.99 3.58 6.79
C ALA A 52 -0.80 2.73 6.31
N HIS A 53 -0.46 2.82 5.03
CA HIS A 53 0.68 2.07 4.49
C HIS A 53 2.00 2.50 5.12
N GLY A 54 2.27 3.81 5.24
CA GLY A 54 3.52 4.30 5.81
C GLY A 54 3.75 3.84 7.25
N THR A 55 2.68 3.77 8.04
CA THR A 55 2.75 3.38 9.46
C THR A 55 2.79 1.86 9.67
N ASP A 56 2.10 1.09 8.83
CA ASP A 56 2.24 -0.38 8.80
C ASP A 56 3.68 -0.76 8.40
N ILE A 57 4.21 -0.16 7.33
CA ILE A 57 5.59 -0.39 6.90
C ILE A 57 6.60 0.06 7.96
N GLY A 58 6.34 1.16 8.67
CA GLY A 58 7.17 1.58 9.80
C GLY A 58 7.30 0.49 10.86
N CYS A 59 6.18 -0.15 11.22
CA CYS A 59 6.17 -1.28 12.17
C CYS A 59 6.87 -2.52 11.61
N GLU A 60 6.57 -2.91 10.37
CA GLU A 60 7.14 -4.10 9.72
C GLU A 60 8.67 -3.97 9.57
N VAL A 61 9.16 -2.80 9.17
CA VAL A 61 10.60 -2.53 9.01
C VAL A 61 11.30 -2.49 10.36
N ALA A 62 10.70 -1.88 11.38
CA ALA A 62 11.28 -1.89 12.73
C ALA A 62 11.38 -3.31 13.29
N HIS A 63 10.35 -4.14 13.05
CA HIS A 63 10.34 -5.54 13.43
C HIS A 63 11.44 -6.35 12.71
N LEU A 64 11.59 -6.18 11.39
CA LEU A 64 12.71 -6.78 10.65
C LEU A 64 14.07 -6.30 11.16
N GLY A 65 14.16 -5.03 11.57
CA GLY A 65 15.35 -4.46 12.20
C GLY A 65 15.76 -5.20 13.46
N VAL A 66 14.81 -5.51 14.35
CA VAL A 66 15.04 -6.36 15.53
C VAL A 66 15.50 -7.76 15.09
N GLN A 67 14.79 -8.39 14.15
CA GLN A 67 15.07 -9.76 13.69
C GLN A 67 16.49 -9.93 13.12
N ILE A 68 16.99 -8.95 12.37
CA ILE A 68 18.33 -9.00 11.76
C ILE A 68 19.44 -9.05 12.83
N HIS A 69 19.22 -8.48 14.01
CA HIS A 69 20.17 -8.49 15.11
C HIS A 69 20.07 -9.75 15.99
N GLY A 70 19.15 -10.69 15.68
CA GLY A 70 18.90 -11.87 16.49
C GLY A 70 18.48 -11.51 17.92
N GLY A 71 18.89 -12.32 18.91
CA GLY A 71 18.55 -12.07 20.31
C GLY A 71 18.99 -10.70 20.83
N MET A 72 20.11 -10.17 20.32
CA MET A 72 20.58 -8.84 20.69
C MET A 72 19.62 -7.74 20.25
N GLY A 73 18.86 -7.92 19.17
CA GLY A 73 17.88 -6.92 18.72
C GLY A 73 16.76 -6.67 19.73
N PHE A 74 16.50 -7.62 20.63
CA PHE A 74 15.53 -7.47 21.72
C PHE A 74 16.12 -6.75 22.95
N ILE A 75 17.45 -6.70 23.04
CA ILE A 75 18.19 -6.07 24.13
C ILE A 75 18.31 -4.57 23.84
N GLU A 76 17.88 -3.74 24.79
CA GLU A 76 17.72 -2.28 24.63
C GLU A 76 19.04 -1.59 24.23
N GLU A 77 20.19 -2.13 24.65
CA GLU A 77 21.53 -1.62 24.30
C GLU A 77 21.80 -1.59 22.79
N THR A 78 21.10 -2.37 21.97
CA THR A 78 21.23 -2.30 20.50
C THR A 78 20.43 -1.15 19.88
N GLY A 79 19.47 -0.58 20.60
CA GLY A 79 18.54 0.45 20.12
C GLY A 79 17.48 -0.04 19.13
N ALA A 80 17.55 -1.28 18.61
CA ALA A 80 16.58 -1.80 17.64
C ALA A 80 15.17 -1.93 18.25
N ALA A 81 15.09 -2.39 19.50
CA ALA A 81 13.83 -2.53 20.25
C ALA A 81 13.09 -1.19 20.42
N GLN A 82 13.83 -0.07 20.58
CA GLN A 82 13.23 1.26 20.70
C GLN A 82 12.41 1.62 19.46
N PHE A 83 12.96 1.43 18.24
CA PHE A 83 12.22 1.73 17.02
C PHE A 83 10.94 0.91 16.89
N SER A 84 10.96 -0.35 17.33
CA SER A 84 9.76 -1.19 17.32
C SER A 84 8.67 -0.66 18.27
N ARG A 85 9.06 -0.12 19.43
CA ARG A 85 8.12 0.49 20.39
C ARG A 85 7.60 1.83 19.86
N ASP A 86 8.48 2.68 19.37
CA ASP A 86 8.16 4.04 18.92
C ASP A 86 7.28 4.02 17.65
N ALA A 87 7.57 3.12 16.70
CA ALA A 87 6.77 3.00 15.48
C ALA A 87 5.33 2.54 15.77
N ARG A 88 5.11 1.79 16.85
CA ARG A 88 3.82 1.13 17.14
C ARG A 88 2.67 2.10 17.38
N ILE A 89 2.94 3.33 17.80
CA ILE A 89 1.88 4.32 18.03
C ILE A 89 1.32 4.89 16.72
N THR A 90 2.11 4.86 15.65
CA THR A 90 1.78 5.54 14.39
C THR A 90 0.59 4.93 13.61
N PRO A 91 0.34 3.59 13.65
CA PRO A 91 -0.90 3.01 13.13
C PRO A 91 -2.16 3.36 13.94
N ILE A 92 -2.02 3.92 15.15
CA ILE A 92 -3.11 4.07 16.13
C ILE A 92 -3.62 5.51 16.18
N TYR A 93 -2.72 6.50 16.36
CA TYR A 93 -3.11 7.90 16.47
C TYR A 93 -3.52 8.50 15.12
N GLU A 94 -4.23 9.63 15.17
CA GLU A 94 -4.77 10.34 13.99
C GLU A 94 -5.66 9.44 13.12
N GLY A 95 -6.43 8.57 13.78
CA GLY A 95 -7.27 7.55 13.15
C GLY A 95 -6.50 6.24 12.95
N THR A 96 -7.06 5.14 13.45
CA THR A 96 -6.44 3.82 13.29
C THR A 96 -6.35 3.43 11.82
N ASN A 97 -5.42 2.55 11.46
CA ASN A 97 -5.29 2.12 10.05
C ASN A 97 -6.57 1.46 9.50
N GLY A 98 -7.38 0.81 10.36
CA GLY A 98 -8.72 0.36 9.99
C GLY A 98 -9.69 1.51 9.66
N ILE A 99 -9.67 2.58 10.45
CA ILE A 99 -10.48 3.80 10.17
C ILE A 99 -10.02 4.47 8.88
N GLN A 100 -8.72 4.55 8.63
CA GLN A 100 -8.16 5.10 7.37
C GLN A 100 -8.59 4.26 6.16
N ALA A 101 -8.59 2.93 6.29
CA ALA A 101 -9.07 2.03 5.26
C ALA A 101 -10.58 2.18 5.00
N MET A 102 -11.39 2.28 6.05
CA MET A 102 -12.83 2.52 5.91
C MET A 102 -13.13 3.90 5.31
N ASP A 103 -12.35 4.94 5.66
CA ASP A 103 -12.42 6.25 5.01
C ASP A 103 -12.19 6.15 3.49
N LEU A 104 -11.16 5.41 3.07
CA LEU A 104 -10.83 5.20 1.66
C LEU A 104 -12.01 4.59 0.89
N VAL A 105 -12.56 3.47 1.36
CA VAL A 105 -13.61 2.74 0.62
C VAL A 105 -15.00 3.36 0.72
N ALA A 106 -15.27 4.19 1.74
CA ALA A 106 -16.57 4.82 1.93
C ALA A 106 -16.61 6.25 1.42
N ARG A 107 -15.69 7.11 1.88
CA ARG A 107 -15.73 8.55 1.59
C ARG A 107 -14.90 8.89 0.36
N LYS A 108 -13.73 8.29 0.18
CA LYS A 108 -12.84 8.62 -0.96
C LYS A 108 -13.22 7.93 -2.26
N MET A 109 -14.08 6.91 -2.19
CA MET A 109 -14.68 6.23 -3.35
C MET A 109 -16.17 6.62 -3.55
N ALA A 110 -16.67 7.64 -2.84
CA ALA A 110 -18.06 8.08 -2.96
C ALA A 110 -18.38 8.72 -4.33
N ASP A 111 -17.35 9.12 -5.07
CA ASP A 111 -17.40 9.62 -6.46
C ASP A 111 -17.60 8.51 -7.50
N GLY A 112 -17.97 7.30 -7.08
CA GLY A 112 -17.99 6.13 -7.95
C GLY A 112 -16.60 5.57 -8.25
N GLY A 113 -15.58 5.94 -7.48
CA GLY A 113 -14.20 5.50 -7.63
C GLY A 113 -13.39 6.30 -8.64
N ASP A 114 -13.87 7.46 -9.10
CA ASP A 114 -13.19 8.26 -10.14
C ASP A 114 -11.73 8.58 -9.77
N ALA A 115 -11.46 9.05 -8.54
CA ALA A 115 -10.09 9.29 -8.10
C ALA A 115 -9.23 8.01 -8.08
N ALA A 116 -9.82 6.86 -7.75
CA ALA A 116 -9.15 5.56 -7.77
C ALA A 116 -8.78 5.15 -9.19
N PHE A 117 -9.76 5.21 -10.11
CA PHE A 117 -9.56 4.82 -11.50
C PHE A 117 -8.56 5.70 -12.22
N ARG A 118 -8.52 7.02 -11.95
CA ARG A 118 -7.49 7.90 -12.51
C ARG A 118 -6.07 7.53 -12.08
N LEU A 119 -5.87 7.10 -10.84
CA LEU A 119 -4.58 6.58 -10.37
C LEU A 119 -4.25 5.24 -11.03
N ILE A 120 -5.23 4.35 -11.19
CA ILE A 120 -5.05 3.06 -11.87
C ILE A 120 -4.67 3.28 -13.34
N ASP A 121 -5.38 4.17 -14.04
CA ASP A 121 -5.08 4.57 -15.42
C ASP A 121 -3.65 5.12 -15.55
N GLU A 122 -3.20 5.91 -14.56
CA GLU A 122 -1.82 6.40 -14.52
C GLU A 122 -0.81 5.26 -14.43
N VAL A 123 -1.03 4.31 -13.53
CA VAL A 123 -0.15 3.13 -13.39
C VAL A 123 -0.12 2.33 -14.68
N GLN A 124 -1.28 2.05 -15.28
CA GLN A 124 -1.40 1.25 -16.50
C GLN A 124 -0.72 1.91 -17.69
N ARG A 125 -0.93 3.23 -17.87
CA ARG A 125 -0.29 4.00 -18.95
C ARG A 125 1.22 4.02 -18.81
N ASP A 126 1.72 4.30 -17.61
CA ASP A 126 3.16 4.36 -17.34
C ASP A 126 3.80 2.97 -17.48
N ALA A 127 3.11 1.90 -17.04
CA ALA A 127 3.56 0.53 -17.24
C ALA A 127 3.60 0.15 -18.73
N GLU A 128 2.58 0.48 -19.52
CA GLU A 128 2.58 0.21 -20.96
C GLU A 128 3.73 0.93 -21.65
N ALA A 129 3.95 2.22 -21.33
CA ALA A 129 5.08 2.98 -21.86
C ALA A 129 6.44 2.39 -21.45
N ALA A 130 6.53 1.79 -20.26
CA ALA A 130 7.76 1.16 -19.77
C ALA A 130 8.12 -0.14 -20.48
N ARG A 131 7.18 -0.76 -21.22
CA ARG A 131 7.40 -2.08 -21.87
C ARG A 131 8.55 -2.08 -22.86
N VAL A 132 8.84 -0.95 -23.49
CA VAL A 132 9.97 -0.84 -24.44
C VAL A 132 11.33 -0.98 -23.76
N THR A 133 11.43 -0.67 -22.47
CA THR A 133 12.70 -0.66 -21.72
C THR A 133 12.78 -1.79 -20.70
N LEU A 134 11.69 -2.05 -19.97
CA LEU A 134 11.62 -3.04 -18.89
C LEU A 134 10.40 -3.96 -19.06
N PRO A 135 10.31 -4.73 -20.18
CA PRO A 135 9.10 -5.43 -20.60
C PRO A 135 8.49 -6.33 -19.52
N ASP A 136 9.31 -7.12 -18.84
CA ASP A 136 8.80 -8.03 -17.81
C ASP A 136 8.24 -7.28 -16.59
N LEU A 137 8.98 -6.31 -16.05
CA LEU A 137 8.55 -5.57 -14.85
C LEU A 137 7.32 -4.71 -15.14
N ALA A 138 7.28 -4.13 -16.33
CA ALA A 138 6.15 -3.40 -16.86
C ALA A 138 4.91 -4.30 -17.00
N GLY A 139 5.08 -5.49 -17.59
CA GLY A 139 4.01 -6.48 -17.73
C GLY A 139 3.43 -6.93 -16.39
N ASP A 140 4.29 -7.29 -15.44
CA ASP A 140 3.90 -7.71 -14.09
C ASP A 140 3.10 -6.60 -13.38
N LEU A 141 3.55 -5.33 -13.47
CA LEU A 141 2.85 -4.19 -12.87
C LEU A 141 1.51 -3.90 -13.55
N TRP A 142 1.48 -3.96 -14.88
CA TRP A 142 0.24 -3.71 -15.64
C TRP A 142 -0.86 -4.71 -15.26
N GLN A 143 -0.51 -5.99 -15.16
CA GLN A 143 -1.44 -7.03 -14.70
C GLN A 143 -1.91 -6.82 -13.26
N ALA A 144 -1.01 -6.40 -12.37
CA ALA A 144 -1.39 -6.06 -11.00
C ALA A 144 -2.34 -4.85 -10.93
N ALA A 145 -2.19 -3.88 -11.83
CA ALA A 145 -3.07 -2.73 -11.94
C ALA A 145 -4.45 -3.09 -12.51
N GLU A 146 -4.54 -4.03 -13.45
CA GLU A 146 -5.83 -4.62 -13.88
C GLU A 146 -6.53 -5.34 -12.71
N ALA A 147 -5.80 -6.17 -11.96
CA ALA A 147 -6.37 -6.84 -10.79
C ALA A 147 -6.87 -5.85 -9.71
N LEU A 148 -6.21 -4.69 -9.59
CA LEU A 148 -6.66 -3.60 -8.74
C LEU A 148 -7.94 -2.96 -9.29
N ARG A 149 -8.04 -2.71 -10.60
CA ARG A 149 -9.27 -2.21 -11.25
C ARG A 149 -10.45 -3.12 -10.93
N GLU A 150 -10.31 -4.42 -11.17
CA GLU A 150 -11.36 -5.40 -10.89
C GLU A 150 -11.76 -5.41 -9.40
N ALA A 151 -10.78 -5.30 -8.50
CA ALA A 151 -11.05 -5.22 -7.07
C ALA A 151 -11.82 -3.95 -6.71
N THR A 152 -11.43 -2.80 -7.26
CA THR A 152 -12.12 -1.51 -7.06
C THR A 152 -13.58 -1.59 -7.55
N GLU A 153 -13.81 -2.14 -8.74
CA GLU A 153 -15.16 -2.34 -9.30
C GLU A 153 -16.00 -3.27 -8.43
N ALA A 154 -15.44 -4.40 -7.99
CA ALA A 154 -16.12 -5.35 -7.11
C ALA A 154 -16.53 -4.70 -5.78
N LEU A 155 -15.64 -3.92 -5.15
CA LEU A 155 -15.96 -3.19 -3.92
C LEU A 155 -17.04 -2.13 -4.16
N LEU A 156 -16.98 -1.38 -5.26
CA LEU A 156 -18.01 -0.39 -5.59
C LEU A 156 -19.40 -0.99 -5.80
N ALA A 157 -19.47 -2.26 -6.22
CA ALA A 157 -20.73 -2.99 -6.37
C ALA A 157 -21.29 -3.53 -5.04
N GLN A 158 -20.48 -3.62 -3.98
CA GLN A 158 -20.90 -4.16 -2.69
C GLN A 158 -21.68 -3.15 -1.84
N PRO A 159 -22.55 -3.61 -0.92
CA PRO A 159 -23.07 -2.80 0.18
C PRO A 159 -21.95 -2.23 1.05
N LEU A 160 -22.17 -1.07 1.67
CA LEU A 160 -21.15 -0.37 2.44
C LEU A 160 -20.53 -1.23 3.56
N ASN A 161 -21.33 -2.05 4.23
CA ASN A 161 -20.85 -2.91 5.31
C ASN A 161 -19.89 -4.00 4.81
N ASP A 162 -20.15 -4.56 3.62
CA ASP A 162 -19.27 -5.55 3.00
C ASP A 162 -17.96 -4.90 2.52
N ARG A 163 -18.03 -3.66 2.00
CA ARG A 163 -16.82 -2.88 1.69
C ARG A 163 -15.95 -2.66 2.92
N PHE A 164 -16.56 -2.41 4.08
CA PHE A 164 -15.81 -2.23 5.33
C PHE A 164 -15.05 -3.49 5.75
N ALA A 165 -15.63 -4.68 5.55
CA ALA A 165 -14.94 -5.94 5.81
C ALA A 165 -13.70 -6.12 4.91
N GLY A 166 -13.75 -5.63 3.67
CA GLY A 166 -12.64 -5.67 2.71
C GLY A 166 -11.69 -4.47 2.73
N ALA A 167 -11.92 -3.47 3.59
CA ALA A 167 -11.27 -2.16 3.47
C ALA A 167 -9.75 -2.21 3.65
N VAL A 168 -9.29 -2.88 4.72
CA VAL A 168 -7.86 -2.99 5.06
C VAL A 168 -7.06 -3.72 3.97
N PRO A 169 -7.46 -4.94 3.52
CA PRO A 169 -6.72 -5.62 2.47
C PRO A 169 -6.79 -4.87 1.13
N TYR A 170 -7.89 -4.18 0.82
CA TYR A 170 -7.96 -3.31 -0.36
C TYR A 170 -6.94 -2.16 -0.29
N LEU A 171 -6.88 -1.41 0.81
CA LEU A 171 -5.92 -0.33 1.00
C LEU A 171 -4.48 -0.84 0.85
N ARG A 172 -4.15 -1.96 1.50
CA ARG A 172 -2.82 -2.56 1.43
C ARG A 172 -2.48 -2.99 0.01
N GLY A 173 -3.41 -3.61 -0.70
CA GLY A 173 -3.26 -3.99 -2.10
C GLY A 173 -3.04 -2.77 -3.00
N PHE A 174 -3.84 -1.72 -2.86
CA PHE A 174 -3.67 -0.46 -3.59
C PHE A 174 -2.26 0.12 -3.38
N ALA A 175 -1.79 0.15 -2.12
CA ALA A 175 -0.45 0.63 -1.79
C ALA A 175 0.66 -0.22 -2.43
N ARG A 176 0.49 -1.56 -2.55
CA ARG A 176 1.44 -2.42 -3.27
C ARG A 176 1.60 -1.98 -4.72
N ILE A 177 0.50 -1.69 -5.41
CA ILE A 177 0.51 -1.29 -6.82
C ILE A 177 1.17 0.08 -6.98
N LEU A 178 0.84 1.06 -6.13
CA LEU A 178 1.50 2.37 -6.14
C LEU A 178 3.01 2.27 -5.84
N GLY A 179 3.40 1.40 -4.91
CA GLY A 179 4.80 1.12 -4.63
C GLY A 179 5.52 0.50 -5.83
N GLY A 180 4.90 -0.48 -6.50
CA GLY A 180 5.41 -1.07 -7.74
C GLY A 180 5.61 -0.04 -8.84
N HIS A 181 4.65 0.86 -9.01
CA HIS A 181 4.71 1.98 -9.97
C HIS A 181 5.86 2.94 -9.67
N ALA A 182 6.02 3.36 -8.41
CA ALA A 182 7.14 4.21 -8.02
C ALA A 182 8.51 3.56 -8.28
N HIS A 183 8.64 2.26 -8.00
CA HIS A 183 9.85 1.49 -8.28
C HIS A 183 10.13 1.36 -9.79
N LEU A 184 9.11 1.11 -10.60
CA LEU A 184 9.26 1.06 -12.05
C LEU A 184 9.73 2.41 -12.62
N LYS A 185 9.11 3.52 -12.18
CA LYS A 185 9.54 4.88 -12.57
C LYS A 185 10.98 5.16 -12.17
N ALA A 186 11.40 4.73 -10.98
CA ALA A 186 12.78 4.88 -10.53
C ALA A 186 13.77 4.07 -11.38
N ALA A 187 13.41 2.85 -11.77
CA ALA A 187 14.24 2.01 -12.64
C ALA A 187 14.37 2.55 -14.06
N LEU A 188 13.32 3.19 -14.59
CA LEU A 188 13.37 3.88 -15.89
C LEU A 188 14.25 5.13 -15.84
N ALA A 189 14.22 5.87 -14.72
CA ALA A 189 15.02 7.08 -14.55
C ALA A 189 16.51 6.77 -14.28
N ASP A 190 16.79 5.67 -13.58
CA ASP A 190 18.14 5.22 -13.22
C ASP A 190 18.20 3.68 -13.26
N PRO A 191 18.88 3.07 -14.26
CA PRO A 191 19.03 1.62 -14.37
C PRO A 191 19.63 0.95 -13.11
N ALA A 192 20.39 1.68 -12.28
CA ALA A 192 20.92 1.14 -11.02
C ALA A 192 19.81 0.83 -9.98
N ARG A 193 18.58 1.32 -10.20
CA ARG A 193 17.40 1.05 -9.36
C ARG A 193 16.66 -0.22 -9.76
N GLU A 194 16.91 -0.76 -10.95
CA GLU A 194 16.23 -1.95 -11.45
C GLU A 194 16.30 -3.17 -10.50
N PRO A 195 17.44 -3.48 -9.84
CA PRO A 195 17.49 -4.61 -8.90
C PRO A 195 16.51 -4.46 -7.73
N LEU A 196 16.30 -3.24 -7.22
CA LEU A 196 15.35 -2.99 -6.14
C LEU A 196 13.90 -3.02 -6.65
N ALA A 197 13.66 -2.50 -7.85
CA ALA A 197 12.35 -2.59 -8.50
C ALA A 197 11.94 -4.05 -8.74
N ARG A 198 12.88 -4.91 -9.10
CA ARG A 198 12.67 -6.36 -9.23
C ARG A 198 12.28 -7.01 -7.90
N VAL A 199 12.84 -6.55 -6.77
CA VAL A 199 12.40 -7.02 -5.44
C VAL A 199 10.97 -6.61 -5.18
N MET A 200 10.61 -5.35 -5.38
CA MET A 200 9.24 -4.89 -5.19
C MET A 200 8.25 -5.65 -6.09
N ILE A 201 8.49 -5.65 -7.40
CA ILE A 201 7.52 -6.13 -8.39
C ILE A 201 7.44 -7.66 -8.42
N ARG A 202 8.54 -8.40 -8.23
CA ARG A 202 8.52 -9.87 -8.32
C ARG A 202 8.44 -10.61 -6.99
N ARG A 203 8.68 -9.95 -5.86
CA ARG A 203 8.67 -10.61 -4.53
C ARG A 203 7.58 -10.10 -3.60
N ILE A 204 7.24 -8.82 -3.67
CA ILE A 204 6.31 -8.18 -2.72
C ILE A 204 4.95 -7.94 -3.38
N LEU A 205 4.94 -7.34 -4.56
CA LEU A 205 3.73 -7.03 -5.31
C LEU A 205 2.78 -8.23 -5.48
N PRO A 206 3.22 -9.49 -5.71
CA PRO A 206 2.32 -10.63 -5.87
C PRO A 206 1.34 -10.86 -4.70
N GLU A 207 1.63 -10.33 -3.50
CA GLU A 207 0.68 -10.33 -2.36
C GLU A 207 -0.67 -9.68 -2.70
N HIS A 208 -0.72 -8.78 -3.69
CA HIS A 208 -1.96 -8.12 -4.13
C HIS A 208 -3.06 -9.12 -4.48
N LEU A 209 -2.72 -10.30 -5.01
CA LEU A 209 -3.69 -11.33 -5.38
C LEU A 209 -4.49 -11.81 -4.16
N ALA A 210 -3.78 -12.17 -3.09
CA ALA A 210 -4.41 -12.63 -1.85
C ALA A 210 -5.17 -11.50 -1.15
N LEU A 211 -4.61 -10.28 -1.17
CA LEU A 211 -5.26 -9.11 -0.60
C LEU A 211 -6.56 -8.78 -1.32
N PHE A 212 -6.58 -8.80 -2.65
CA PHE A 212 -7.80 -8.53 -3.41
C PHE A 212 -8.81 -9.66 -3.34
N ALA A 213 -8.38 -10.92 -3.19
CA ALA A 213 -9.30 -12.01 -2.88
C ALA A 213 -9.99 -11.76 -1.52
N GLN A 214 -9.22 -11.46 -0.48
CA GLN A 214 -9.76 -11.15 0.85
C GLN A 214 -10.67 -9.93 0.84
N ALA A 215 -10.31 -8.88 0.09
CA ALA A 215 -11.10 -7.64 0.01
C ALA A 215 -12.50 -7.86 -0.58
N ARG A 216 -12.69 -8.89 -1.41
CA ARG A 216 -13.95 -9.16 -2.11
C ARG A 216 -14.91 -10.06 -1.32
N GLU A 217 -14.47 -10.68 -0.22
CA GLU A 217 -15.25 -11.71 0.49
C GLU A 217 -16.53 -11.16 1.17
N GLY A 218 -16.54 -9.85 1.50
CA GLY A 218 -17.65 -9.24 2.25
C GLY A 218 -17.69 -9.64 3.71
N ALA A 219 -18.76 -9.28 4.42
CA ALA A 219 -18.79 -9.39 5.89
C ALA A 219 -19.48 -10.66 6.42
N ALA A 220 -20.16 -11.42 5.57
CA ALA A 220 -21.00 -12.54 6.00
C ALA A 220 -20.26 -13.58 6.87
N GLY A 221 -19.05 -13.98 6.46
CA GLY A 221 -18.23 -14.93 7.22
C GLY A 221 -17.75 -14.39 8.57
N LEU A 222 -17.52 -13.08 8.68
CA LEU A 222 -17.14 -12.44 9.95
C LEU A 222 -18.31 -12.43 10.94
N TYR A 223 -19.53 -12.15 10.47
CA TYR A 223 -20.72 -12.13 11.31
C TYR A 223 -21.28 -13.52 11.64
N ALA A 224 -20.83 -14.56 10.94
CA ALA A 224 -21.14 -15.94 11.30
C ALA A 224 -20.44 -16.38 12.59
N LEU A 225 -19.36 -15.69 13.00
CA LEU A 225 -18.68 -15.94 14.27
C LEU A 225 -19.49 -15.33 15.43
N GLY A 226 -19.91 -16.18 16.36
CA GLY A 226 -20.55 -15.75 17.59
C GLY A 226 -19.54 -15.28 18.64
N LEU A 227 -20.05 -14.64 19.70
CA LEU A 227 -19.20 -14.23 20.84
C LEU A 227 -18.43 -15.39 21.47
N GLY A 228 -19.02 -16.60 21.46
CA GLY A 228 -18.37 -17.81 21.95
C GLY A 228 -17.14 -18.22 21.13
N ASP A 229 -17.17 -17.96 19.82
CA ASP A 229 -16.05 -18.27 18.92
C ASP A 229 -14.87 -17.29 19.11
N LEU A 230 -15.15 -16.07 19.58
CA LEU A 230 -14.16 -15.01 19.78
C LEU A 230 -13.55 -14.95 21.19
N ALA A 231 -14.08 -15.74 22.13
CA ALA A 231 -13.66 -15.72 23.54
C ALA A 231 -12.50 -16.68 23.88
N ALA A 232 -12.01 -17.46 22.90
CA ALA A 232 -10.93 -18.44 23.05
C ALA A 232 -9.54 -17.82 22.78
#